data_AF-A0A2A5X8Q8-F1
#
_entry.id   AF-A0A2A5X8Q8-F1
#
_cell.length_a   1.000
_cell.length_b   1.000
_cell.length_c   1.000
_cell.angle_alpha   90.00
_cell.angle_beta   90.00
_cell.angle_gamma   90.00
#
_symmetry.space_group_name_H-M   'P 1'
#
loop_
_entity.id
_entity.type
_entity.pdbx_description
1 polymer ?
#
loop_
_entity_poly.entity_id
_entity_poly.type
_entity_poly.pdbx_seq_one_letter_code
_entity_poly.pdbx_strand_id
1 'polypeptide(L)'
;MSNQITLILFLIYSITNAQMRDHSRILPFKEVYAKVETQPVVSIDDAADDICIWGNPEHIEQSIIVGTDKKWGLISYALDGSLLNKFPFGKLNNVDIYEDFNHNGEAFPLIFGSNRTDNTIDIYRLFPNGHLERLNQIRVPKLKDVY
;
A
#
# COMPACT_ATOMS: atom_id res chain seq x y z
N MET A 1 -32.23 44.29 39.18
CA MET A 1 -31.01 43.53 38.81
C MET A 1 -31.27 42.07 38.45
N SER A 2 -32.27 41.38 39.04
CA SER A 2 -32.59 39.98 38.73
C SER A 2 -32.97 39.70 37.26
N ASN A 3 -33.77 40.54 36.61
CA ASN A 3 -34.23 40.30 35.22
C ASN A 3 -33.12 40.37 34.15
N GLN A 4 -32.02 41.10 34.39
CA GLN A 4 -30.91 41.17 33.44
C GLN A 4 -30.06 39.89 33.44
N ILE A 5 -29.91 39.25 34.60
CA ILE A 5 -29.16 37.98 34.72
C ILE A 5 -29.92 36.84 34.03
N THR A 6 -31.24 36.80 34.18
CA THR A 6 -32.09 35.79 33.50
C THR A 6 -32.05 35.96 31.98
N LEU A 7 -32.05 37.18 31.47
CA LEU A 7 -31.97 37.46 30.04
C LEU A 7 -30.62 37.05 29.44
N ILE A 8 -29.52 37.31 30.17
CA ILE A 8 -28.17 36.90 29.75
C ILE A 8 -28.03 35.38 29.72
N LEU A 9 -28.56 34.68 30.74
CA LEU A 9 -28.55 33.21 30.78
C LEU A 9 -29.38 32.61 29.63
N PHE A 10 -30.52 33.21 29.29
CA PHE A 10 -31.34 32.78 28.15
C PHE A 10 -30.65 33.03 26.81
N LEU A 11 -29.94 34.15 26.67
CA LEU A 11 -29.17 34.47 25.48
C LEU A 11 -27.98 33.51 25.29
N ILE A 12 -27.25 33.20 26.36
CA ILE A 12 -26.15 32.22 26.34
C ILE A 12 -26.67 30.83 25.96
N TYR A 13 -27.80 30.40 26.54
CA TYR A 13 -28.43 29.12 26.19
C TYR A 13 -28.90 29.06 24.73
N SER A 14 -29.35 30.19 24.17
CA SER A 14 -29.75 30.27 22.77
C SER A 14 -28.54 30.23 21.81
N ILE A 15 -27.41 30.83 22.21
CA ILE A 15 -26.16 30.83 21.42
C ILE A 15 -25.49 29.44 21.44
N THR A 16 -25.53 28.69 22.55
CA THR A 16 -24.97 27.34 22.61
C THR A 16 -25.77 26.32 21.80
N ASN A 17 -27.10 26.48 21.70
CA ASN A 17 -27.94 25.62 20.85
C ASN A 17 -27.88 26.01 19.35
N ALA A 18 -27.34 27.17 19.00
CA ALA A 18 -27.20 27.62 17.60
C ALA A 18 -25.95 27.05 16.89
N GLN A 19 -25.15 26.20 17.56
CA GLN A 19 -23.92 25.61 17.00
C GLN A 19 -23.97 24.10 16.74
N MET A 20 -25.15 23.49 16.64
CA MET A 20 -25.25 22.21 15.93
C MET A 20 -25.64 22.47 14.49
N ARG A 21 -24.63 22.67 13.62
CA ARG A 21 -24.79 22.41 12.19
C ARG A 21 -24.99 20.91 12.01
N ASP A 22 -26.22 20.46 12.20
CA ASP A 22 -26.71 19.25 11.57
C ASP A 22 -26.62 19.42 10.04
N HIS A 23 -26.39 18.32 9.33
CA HIS A 23 -25.99 18.20 7.91
C HIS A 23 -24.49 18.28 7.65
N SER A 24 -23.71 17.36 8.25
CA SER A 24 -22.73 16.66 7.42
C SER A 24 -23.52 16.09 6.23
N ARG A 25 -23.33 16.68 5.05
CA ARG A 25 -23.89 16.14 3.80
C ARG A 25 -23.30 14.75 3.63
N ILE A 26 -24.02 13.72 4.07
CA ILE A 26 -23.70 12.34 3.73
C ILE A 26 -23.93 12.24 2.23
N LEU A 27 -22.85 12.35 1.47
CA LEU A 27 -22.90 12.00 0.05
C LEU A 27 -23.30 10.52 -0.02
N PRO A 28 -24.21 10.13 -0.91
CA PRO A 28 -24.52 8.72 -1.10
C PRO A 28 -23.22 8.00 -1.48
N PHE A 29 -22.82 7.03 -0.67
CA PHE A 29 -21.69 6.16 -0.95
C PHE A 29 -22.20 4.75 -1.20
N LYS A 30 -21.44 4.01 -2.01
CA LYS A 30 -21.69 2.60 -2.26
C LYS A 30 -20.61 1.79 -1.57
N GLU A 31 -21.02 0.82 -0.77
CA GLU A 31 -20.10 -0.15 -0.18
C GLU A 31 -19.73 -1.22 -1.21
N VAL A 32 -18.47 -1.64 -1.16
CA VAL A 32 -17.94 -2.79 -1.91
C VAL A 32 -17.23 -3.70 -0.92
N TYR A 33 -17.41 -5.01 -1.06
CA TYR A 33 -16.76 -5.99 -0.21
C TYR A 33 -15.64 -6.68 -0.97
N ALA A 34 -14.51 -6.88 -0.30
CA ALA A 34 -13.44 -7.71 -0.83
C ALA A 34 -13.95 -9.14 -1.02
N LYS A 35 -13.46 -9.81 -2.07
CA LYS A 35 -13.74 -11.23 -2.31
C LYS A 35 -12.67 -12.16 -1.74
N VAL A 36 -11.44 -11.65 -1.63
CA VAL A 36 -10.22 -12.38 -1.29
C VAL A 36 -9.30 -11.41 -0.54
N GLU A 37 -8.50 -11.95 0.36
CA GLU A 37 -7.39 -11.28 1.03
C GLU A 37 -6.12 -12.14 0.92
N THR A 38 -4.94 -11.52 0.92
CA THR A 38 -3.68 -12.27 0.92
C THR A 38 -3.40 -12.89 2.28
N GLN A 39 -2.59 -13.94 2.31
CA GLN A 39 -2.00 -14.39 3.56
C GLN A 39 -1.18 -13.26 4.21
N PRO A 40 -1.18 -13.16 5.55
CA PRO A 40 -0.46 -12.09 6.25
C PRO A 40 1.02 -12.01 5.89
N VAL A 41 1.57 -10.79 5.97
CA VAL A 41 3.02 -10.53 5.87
C VAL A 41 3.78 -11.17 7.04
N VAL A 42 5.12 -11.14 6.99
CA VAL A 42 5.97 -11.80 8.00
C VAL A 42 5.98 -11.02 9.31
N SER A 43 6.11 -9.70 9.21
CA SER A 43 6.29 -8.81 10.34
C SER A 43 4.95 -8.41 10.96
N ILE A 44 5.00 -8.04 12.24
CA ILE A 44 3.84 -7.56 13.00
C ILE A 44 3.63 -6.05 12.83
N ASP A 45 2.46 -5.59 13.29
CA ASP A 45 2.03 -4.19 13.31
C ASP A 45 2.02 -3.58 11.90
N ASP A 46 2.49 -2.34 11.80
CA ASP A 46 2.58 -1.59 10.55
C ASP A 46 3.69 -2.14 9.64
N ALA A 47 3.37 -3.17 8.85
CA ALA A 47 4.32 -3.93 8.03
C ALA A 47 3.94 -3.96 6.53
N ALA A 48 2.71 -4.32 6.19
CA ALA A 48 2.23 -4.26 4.80
C ALA A 48 2.02 -2.79 4.37
N ASP A 49 2.57 -2.37 3.22
CA ASP A 49 2.49 -0.97 2.74
C ASP A 49 1.90 -0.84 1.34
N ASP A 50 2.51 -1.51 0.36
CA ASP A 50 2.30 -1.26 -1.06
C ASP A 50 2.28 -2.56 -1.86
N ILE A 51 1.61 -2.54 -3.01
CA ILE A 51 1.50 -3.68 -3.92
C ILE A 51 1.71 -3.26 -5.37
N CYS A 52 2.20 -4.20 -6.18
CA CYS A 52 2.05 -4.18 -7.62
C CYS A 52 1.53 -5.54 -8.10
N ILE A 53 0.91 -5.57 -9.28
CA ILE A 53 0.32 -6.78 -9.86
C ILE A 53 0.90 -6.93 -11.26
N TRP A 54 1.49 -8.09 -11.53
CA TRP A 54 1.85 -8.48 -12.88
C TRP A 54 0.69 -9.24 -13.52
N GLY A 55 0.13 -8.68 -14.59
CA GLY A 55 -0.85 -9.36 -15.42
C GLY A 55 -0.15 -10.33 -16.36
N ASN A 56 -0.24 -11.64 -16.10
CA ASN A 56 0.36 -12.63 -16.99
C ASN A 56 -0.43 -12.67 -18.32
N PRO A 57 0.19 -12.28 -19.46
CA PRO A 57 -0.52 -12.14 -20.73
C PRO A 57 -0.90 -13.48 -21.37
N GLU A 58 -0.20 -14.56 -21.02
CA GLU A 58 -0.50 -15.91 -21.54
C GLU A 58 -1.58 -16.60 -20.71
N HIS A 59 -1.56 -16.39 -19.39
CA HIS A 59 -2.42 -17.07 -18.43
C HIS A 59 -2.83 -16.12 -17.30
N ILE A 60 -3.92 -15.36 -17.50
CA ILE A 60 -4.33 -14.29 -16.58
C ILE A 60 -4.61 -14.80 -15.16
N GLU A 61 -5.06 -16.04 -15.02
CA GLU A 61 -5.29 -16.71 -13.73
C GLU A 61 -4.00 -17.00 -12.95
N GLN A 62 -2.86 -16.97 -13.64
CA GLN A 62 -1.51 -17.11 -13.09
C GLN A 62 -0.81 -15.76 -12.89
N SER A 63 -1.57 -14.66 -12.89
CA SER A 63 -1.04 -13.34 -12.52
C SER A 63 -0.56 -13.32 -11.09
N ILE A 64 0.39 -12.43 -10.80
CA ILE A 64 1.15 -12.44 -9.55
C ILE A 64 1.01 -11.09 -8.87
N ILE A 65 0.68 -11.12 -7.59
CA ILE A 65 0.71 -9.95 -6.71
C ILE A 65 2.06 -9.94 -6.02
N VAL A 66 2.76 -8.79 -6.01
CA VAL A 66 3.97 -8.58 -5.21
C VAL A 66 3.67 -7.47 -4.22
N GLY A 67 3.78 -7.78 -2.93
CA GLY A 67 3.58 -6.84 -1.83
C GLY A 67 4.87 -6.57 -1.06
N THR A 68 4.94 -5.40 -0.43
CA THR A 68 6.01 -5.06 0.51
C THR A 68 5.65 -5.48 1.94
N ASP A 69 6.63 -6.07 2.63
CA ASP A 69 6.73 -6.02 4.08
C ASP A 69 7.84 -5.02 4.40
N LYS A 70 7.46 -3.79 4.76
CA LYS A 70 8.41 -2.67 4.90
C LYS A 70 9.44 -2.81 6.01
N LYS A 71 9.30 -3.85 6.83
CA LYS A 71 10.25 -4.22 7.88
C LYS A 71 11.16 -5.39 7.46
N TRP A 72 10.86 -6.09 6.36
CA TRP A 72 11.48 -7.38 6.04
C TRP A 72 11.87 -7.60 4.56
N GLY A 73 11.01 -7.23 3.61
CA GLY A 73 11.32 -7.35 2.18
C GLY A 73 10.09 -7.42 1.28
N LEU A 74 10.10 -8.37 0.33
CA LEU A 74 9.01 -8.59 -0.63
C LEU A 74 8.36 -9.95 -0.42
N ILE A 75 7.09 -10.05 -0.78
CA ILE A 75 6.33 -11.30 -0.76
C ILE A 75 5.52 -11.38 -2.06
N SER A 76 5.54 -12.53 -2.73
CA SER A 76 4.69 -12.79 -3.89
C SER A 76 3.52 -13.69 -3.53
N TYR A 77 2.37 -13.42 -4.15
CA TYR A 77 1.11 -14.12 -3.92
C TYR A 77 0.42 -14.43 -5.25
N ALA A 78 -0.38 -15.50 -5.27
CA ALA A 78 -1.32 -15.74 -6.35
C ALA A 78 -2.59 -14.87 -6.18
N LEU A 79 -3.42 -14.79 -7.24
CA LEU A 79 -4.66 -14.00 -7.22
C LEU A 79 -5.69 -14.47 -6.19
N ASP A 80 -5.60 -15.70 -5.70
CA ASP A 80 -6.43 -16.24 -4.62
C ASP A 80 -5.92 -15.87 -3.21
N GLY A 81 -4.85 -15.05 -3.14
CA GLY A 81 -4.25 -14.60 -1.89
C GLY A 81 -3.25 -15.59 -1.27
N SER A 82 -3.07 -16.77 -1.85
CA SER A 82 -2.09 -17.75 -1.38
C SER A 82 -0.66 -17.22 -1.55
N LEU A 83 0.18 -17.47 -0.55
CA LEU A 83 1.58 -17.10 -0.58
C LEU A 83 2.36 -18.00 -1.53
N LEU A 84 3.14 -17.40 -2.43
CA LEU A 84 4.05 -18.10 -3.32
C LEU A 84 5.47 -18.11 -2.76
N ASN A 85 6.05 -16.93 -2.52
CA ASN A 85 7.44 -16.81 -2.07
C ASN A 85 7.63 -15.62 -1.11
N LYS A 86 8.65 -15.70 -0.26
CA LYS A 86 9.06 -14.62 0.65
C LYS A 86 10.53 -14.29 0.41
N PHE A 87 10.87 -13.02 0.31
CA PHE A 87 12.22 -12.54 0.03
C PHE A 87 12.71 -11.54 1.08
N PRO A 88 13.71 -11.89 1.94
CA PRO A 88 14.23 -11.02 2.99
C PRO A 88 15.16 -9.93 2.44
N PHE A 89 14.65 -9.11 1.53
CA PHE A 89 15.41 -8.13 0.78
C PHE A 89 15.71 -6.83 1.54
N GLY A 90 15.23 -6.70 2.78
CA GLY A 90 15.47 -5.56 3.65
C GLY A 90 14.25 -4.65 3.77
N LYS A 91 14.48 -3.37 4.07
CA LYS A 91 13.41 -2.40 4.38
C LYS A 91 12.87 -1.74 3.11
N LEU A 92 12.21 -2.52 2.26
CA LEU A 92 11.56 -2.03 1.04
C LEU A 92 10.23 -1.35 1.35
N ASN A 93 10.03 -0.10 0.94
CA ASN A 93 8.78 0.61 1.25
C ASN A 93 7.70 0.46 0.18
N ASN A 94 7.94 1.06 -0.98
CA ASN A 94 7.03 1.02 -2.13
C ASN A 94 7.57 0.09 -3.20
N VAL A 95 6.66 -0.48 -3.98
CA VAL A 95 6.96 -1.40 -5.06
C VAL A 95 6.15 -1.04 -6.30
N ASP A 96 6.77 -1.10 -7.47
CA ASP A 96 6.09 -0.89 -8.74
C ASP A 96 6.65 -1.83 -9.82
N ILE A 97 5.94 -1.94 -10.94
CA ILE A 97 6.23 -2.89 -12.01
C ILE A 97 6.35 -2.20 -13.37
N TYR A 98 7.27 -2.71 -14.18
CA TYR A 98 7.33 -2.46 -15.63
C TYR A 98 7.24 -3.81 -16.35
N GLU A 99 6.08 -4.09 -16.96
CA GLU A 99 5.73 -5.44 -17.43
C GLU A 99 6.48 -5.86 -18.72
N ASP A 100 6.73 -4.91 -19.62
CA ASP A 100 7.18 -5.18 -20.99
C ASP A 100 8.69 -5.01 -21.21
N PHE A 101 9.51 -5.29 -20.19
CA PHE A 101 10.96 -5.21 -20.38
C PHE A 101 11.45 -6.31 -21.32
N ASN A 102 12.13 -5.92 -22.39
CA ASN A 102 12.72 -6.84 -23.35
C ASN A 102 14.24 -6.70 -23.37
N HIS A 103 14.95 -7.80 -23.17
CA HIS A 103 16.40 -7.85 -23.27
C HIS A 103 16.85 -9.09 -24.04
N ASN A 104 17.65 -8.89 -25.09
CA ASN A 104 18.16 -9.95 -25.97
C ASN A 104 17.08 -10.90 -26.52
N GLY A 105 15.85 -10.39 -26.75
CA GLY A 105 14.73 -11.16 -27.27
C GLY A 105 13.91 -11.89 -26.21
N GLU A 106 14.26 -11.77 -24.94
CA GLU A 106 13.47 -12.29 -23.82
C GLU A 106 12.66 -11.13 -23.20
N ALA A 107 11.33 -11.28 -23.16
CA ALA A 107 10.43 -10.34 -22.49
C ALA A 107 10.09 -10.84 -21.08
N PHE A 108 10.23 -9.99 -20.07
CA PHE A 108 9.89 -10.32 -18.69
C PHE A 108 9.58 -9.06 -17.86
N PRO A 109 8.73 -9.17 -16.83
CA PRO A 109 8.45 -8.05 -15.93
C PRO A 109 9.65 -7.68 -15.05
N LEU A 110 9.87 -6.39 -14.87
CA LEU A 110 10.75 -5.82 -13.86
C LEU A 110 9.96 -5.27 -12.68
N ILE A 111 10.41 -5.59 -11.47
CA ILE A 111 9.89 -5.01 -10.23
C ILE A 111 10.92 -4.03 -9.68
N PHE A 112 10.44 -2.88 -9.23
CA PHE A 112 11.25 -1.82 -8.63
C PHE A 112 10.82 -1.62 -7.19
N GLY A 113 11.80 -1.54 -6.27
CA GLY A 113 11.52 -1.35 -4.86
C GLY A 113 12.40 -0.28 -4.24
N SER A 114 11.82 0.63 -3.46
CA SER A 114 12.60 1.62 -2.70
C SER A 114 13.16 1.00 -1.43
N ASN A 115 14.46 0.71 -1.39
CA ASN A 115 15.10 -0.01 -0.30
C ASN A 115 15.87 0.93 0.63
N ARG A 116 15.34 1.10 1.85
CA ARG A 116 15.92 1.96 2.88
C ARG A 116 17.08 1.31 3.64
N THR A 117 17.27 -0.01 3.51
CA THR A 117 18.45 -0.67 4.10
C THR A 117 19.73 -0.13 3.48
N ASP A 118 19.78 -0.04 2.15
CA ASP A 118 21.00 0.31 1.41
C ASP A 118 20.94 1.70 0.75
N ASN A 119 19.82 2.43 0.92
CA ASN A 119 19.50 3.65 0.18
C ASN A 119 19.56 3.43 -1.34
N THR A 120 18.78 2.48 -1.85
CA THR A 120 18.77 2.08 -3.26
C THR A 120 17.35 2.01 -3.82
N ILE A 121 17.25 2.12 -5.15
CA ILE A 121 16.15 1.51 -5.90
C ILE A 121 16.65 0.14 -6.36
N ASP A 122 16.05 -0.90 -5.81
CA ASP A 122 16.36 -2.27 -6.19
C ASP A 122 15.52 -2.67 -7.41
N ILE A 123 16.13 -3.39 -8.34
CA ILE A 123 15.49 -3.86 -9.57
C ILE A 123 15.52 -5.39 -9.54
N TYR A 124 14.35 -5.99 -9.74
CA TYR A 124 14.18 -7.44 -9.74
C TYR A 124 13.55 -7.91 -11.04
N ARG A 125 13.93 -9.10 -11.49
CA ARG A 125 13.17 -9.87 -12.47
C ARG A 125 12.10 -10.69 -11.74
N LEU A 126 10.86 -10.68 -12.25
CA LEU A 126 9.80 -11.56 -11.79
C LEU A 126 9.64 -12.76 -12.74
N PHE A 127 9.62 -13.96 -12.18
CA PHE A 127 9.38 -15.21 -12.89
C PHE A 127 7.92 -15.67 -12.76
N PRO A 128 7.39 -16.48 -13.71
CA PRO A 128 5.99 -16.94 -13.68
C PRO A 128 5.57 -17.75 -12.44
N ASN A 129 6.52 -18.29 -11.68
CA ASN A 129 6.26 -19.01 -10.43
C ASN A 129 6.26 -18.08 -9.18
N GLY A 130 6.35 -16.77 -9.38
CA GLY A 130 6.43 -15.78 -8.30
C GLY A 130 7.82 -15.61 -7.71
N HIS A 131 8.85 -16.24 -8.26
CA HIS A 131 10.23 -16.01 -7.83
C HIS A 131 10.70 -14.61 -8.26
N LEU A 132 11.42 -13.92 -7.36
CA LEU A 132 12.07 -12.65 -7.64
C LEU A 132 13.59 -12.80 -7.56
N GLU A 133 14.27 -12.41 -8.62
CA GLU A 133 15.73 -12.35 -8.68
C GLU A 133 16.18 -10.90 -8.73
N ARG A 134 17.05 -10.48 -7.79
CA ARG A 134 17.60 -9.12 -7.78
C ARG A 134 18.63 -8.99 -8.90
N LEU A 135 18.37 -8.10 -9.86
CA LEU A 135 19.26 -7.81 -10.98
C LEU A 135 20.25 -6.70 -10.67
N ASN A 136 19.79 -5.63 -10.01
CA ASN A 136 20.61 -4.44 -9.77
C ASN A 136 20.11 -3.64 -8.56
N GLN A 137 20.97 -2.74 -8.07
CA GLN A 137 20.64 -1.75 -7.05
C GLN A 137 21.23 -0.40 -7.45
N ILE A 138 20.35 0.60 -7.62
CA ILE A 138 20.76 1.95 -7.97
C ILE A 138 20.78 2.79 -6.70
N ARG A 139 21.97 3.24 -6.29
CA ARG A 139 22.11 4.07 -5.09
C ARG A 139 21.41 5.41 -5.27
N VAL A 140 20.60 5.77 -4.29
CA VAL A 140 19.92 7.06 -4.20
C VAL A 140 20.53 7.86 -3.03
N PRO A 141 20.94 9.13 -3.23
CA PRO A 141 21.68 9.88 -2.20
C PRO A 141 20.96 10.02 -0.86
N LYS A 142 19.62 10.01 -0.87
CA LYS A 142 18.80 10.07 0.33
C LYS A 142 17.44 9.42 0.08
N LEU A 143 17.20 8.27 0.71
CA LEU A 143 15.84 7.80 0.95
C LEU A 143 15.48 8.16 2.38
N LYS A 144 14.35 8.85 2.58
CA LYS A 144 13.89 9.16 3.93
C LYS A 144 13.36 7.89 4.57
N ASP A 145 13.61 7.73 5.87
CA ASP A 145 12.82 6.81 6.65
C ASP A 145 11.36 7.27 6.68
N VAL A 146 10.48 6.29 6.77
CA VAL A 146 9.03 6.49 6.74
C VAL A 146 8.44 6.37 8.15
N TYR A 147 9.16 6.83 9.19
CA TYR A 147 8.71 6.90 10.59
C TYR A 147 9.45 8.00 11.33
#